data_AF-A0A933HBG1-F1
#
_entry.id   AF-A0A933HBG1-F1
#
_cell.length_a   1.000
_cell.length_b   1.000
_cell.length_c   1.000
_cell.angle_alpha   90.00
_cell.angle_beta   90.00
_cell.angle_gamma   90.00
#
_symmetry.space_group_name_H-M   'P 1'
#
loop_
_entity.id
_entity.type
_entity.pdbx_description
1 polymer ?
#
loop_
_entity_poly.entity_id
_entity_poly.type
_entity_poly.pdbx_seq_one_letter_code
_entity_poly.pdbx_strand_id
1 'polypeptide(L)'
;MGDKRRIHYGYKIEIENLRDTPQTIFVRDHIPVPRDEQIKVKLEASEPKPSEQSNLNQLEWKMTINANSKQTIKYEFSVEHPRVMDVVGLP
;
A
#
# COMPACT_ATOMS: atom_id res chain seq x y z
N MET A 1 22.41 -21.17 4.51
CA MET A 1 21.68 -20.08 5.20
C MET A 1 21.12 -19.13 4.16
N GLY A 2 19.84 -19.24 3.83
CA GLY A 2 19.22 -18.39 2.79
C GLY A 2 17.92 -18.98 2.26
N ASP A 3 17.04 -19.44 3.16
CA ASP A 3 15.87 -20.25 2.80
C ASP A 3 14.58 -19.42 2.59
N LYS A 4 14.72 -18.09 2.55
CA LYS A 4 13.60 -17.16 2.38
C LYS A 4 13.74 -16.38 1.07
N ARG A 5 12.60 -16.09 0.46
CA ARG A 5 12.43 -15.18 -0.66
C ARG A 5 11.72 -13.93 -0.15
N ARG A 6 12.18 -12.75 -0.56
CA ARG A 6 11.49 -11.49 -0.33
C ARG A 6 11.21 -10.85 -1.68
N ILE A 7 9.98 -10.40 -1.89
CA ILE A 7 9.51 -9.72 -3.09
C ILE A 7 8.99 -8.36 -2.66
N HIS A 8 9.28 -7.32 -3.45
CA HIS A 8 8.85 -5.95 -3.21
C HIS A 8 7.81 -5.56 -4.25
N TYR A 9 6.73 -4.91 -3.82
CA TYR A 9 5.67 -4.39 -4.66
C TYR A 9 5.53 -2.90 -4.42
N GLY A 10 5.70 -2.10 -5.48
CA GLY A 10 5.55 -0.65 -5.43
C GLY A 10 4.30 -0.20 -6.19
N TYR A 11 3.53 0.69 -5.58
CA TYR A 11 2.32 1.28 -6.15
C TYR A 11 2.43 2.80 -6.20
N LYS A 12 1.81 3.39 -7.23
CA LYS A 12 1.65 4.84 -7.39
C LYS A 12 0.20 5.13 -7.71
N ILE A 13 -0.45 5.92 -6.86
CA ILE A 13 -1.81 6.43 -7.08
C ILE A 13 -1.69 7.92 -7.38
N GLU A 14 -2.23 8.34 -8.52
CA GLU A 14 -2.35 9.76 -8.87
C GLU A 14 -3.82 10.17 -8.77
N ILE A 15 -4.08 11.20 -7.97
CA ILE A 15 -5.40 11.78 -7.85
C ILE A 15 -5.35 13.23 -8.30
N GLU A 16 -6.27 13.59 -9.20
CA GLU A 16 -6.41 14.94 -9.71
C GLU A 16 -7.78 15.51 -9.36
N ASN A 17 -7.78 16.71 -8.79
CA ASN A 17 -9.00 17.46 -8.55
C ASN A 17 -9.23 18.43 -9.70
N LEU A 18 -10.15 18.06 -10.60
CA LEU A 18 -10.56 18.90 -11.73
C LEU A 18 -11.66 19.93 -11.38
N ARG A 19 -12.01 20.05 -10.09
CA ARG A 19 -12.94 21.09 -9.62
C ARG A 19 -12.19 22.39 -9.37
N ASP A 20 -12.94 23.48 -9.43
CA ASP A 20 -12.53 24.84 -9.10
C ASP A 20 -12.44 25.11 -7.58
N THR A 21 -12.73 24.11 -6.76
CA THR A 21 -12.72 24.19 -5.29
C THR A 21 -11.89 23.05 -4.68
N PRO A 22 -11.19 23.28 -3.54
CA PRO A 22 -10.48 22.22 -2.83
C PRO A 22 -11.42 21.08 -2.41
N GLN A 23 -10.94 19.84 -2.53
CA GLN A 23 -11.69 18.64 -2.18
C GLN A 23 -10.93 17.84 -1.12
N THR A 24 -11.62 17.47 -0.04
CA THR A 24 -11.10 16.51 0.94
C THR A 24 -11.56 15.12 0.54
N ILE A 25 -10.60 14.22 0.33
CA ILE A 25 -10.86 12.83 -0.07
C ILE A 25 -10.26 11.85 0.94
N PHE A 26 -10.78 10.62 0.88
CA PHE A 26 -10.22 9.47 1.56
C PHE A 26 -9.83 8.44 0.49
N VAL A 27 -8.56 8.05 0.48
CA VAL A 27 -8.08 6.93 -0.33
C VAL A 27 -7.91 5.73 0.60
N ARG A 28 -8.49 4.60 0.23
CA ARG A 28 -8.38 3.34 0.98
C ARG A 28 -7.84 2.27 0.05
N ASP A 29 -6.79 1.59 0.48
CA ASP A 29 -6.17 0.50 -0.26
C ASP A 29 -5.74 -0.63 0.68
N HIS A 30 -5.52 -1.84 0.17
CA HIS A 30 -5.14 -3.02 0.95
C HIS A 30 -3.76 -3.52 0.51
N ILE A 31 -2.92 -3.92 1.47
CA ILE A 31 -1.80 -4.83 1.21
C ILE A 31 -2.22 -6.26 1.58
N PRO A 32 -1.60 -7.31 1.00
CA PRO A 32 -2.02 -8.68 1.25
C PRO A 32 -2.05 -9.05 2.73
N VAL A 33 -3.08 -9.77 3.16
CA VAL A 33 -3.16 -10.35 4.50
C VAL A 33 -2.58 -11.76 4.45
N PRO A 34 -1.47 -12.06 5.16
CA PRO A 34 -0.90 -13.39 5.18
C PRO A 34 -1.88 -14.38 5.83
N ARG A 35 -2.06 -15.55 5.21
CA ARG A 35 -2.88 -16.66 5.75
C ARG A 35 -2.05 -17.77 6.40
N ASP A 36 -0.73 -17.71 6.27
CA ASP A 36 0.23 -18.63 6.85
C ASP A 36 1.27 -17.82 7.64
N GLU A 37 1.62 -18.27 8.84
CA GLU A 37 2.54 -17.58 9.76
C GLU A 37 3.97 -17.46 9.22
N GLN A 38 4.34 -18.30 8.26
CA GLN A 38 5.65 -18.26 7.60
C GLN A 38 5.73 -17.14 6.55
N ILE A 39 4.59 -16.58 6.15
CA ILE A 39 4.49 -15.44 5.23
C ILE A 39 4.43 -14.15 6.04
N LYS A 40 5.38 -13.25 5.79
CA LYS A 40 5.40 -11.91 6.40
C LYS A 40 5.12 -10.88 5.33
N VAL A 41 4.08 -10.08 5.54
CA VAL A 41 3.78 -8.91 4.71
C VAL A 41 4.09 -7.66 5.53
N LYS A 42 4.81 -6.70 4.94
CA LYS A 42 5.19 -5.45 5.61
C LYS A 42 5.06 -4.28 4.68
N LEU A 43 4.45 -3.19 5.15
CA LEU A 43 4.57 -1.89 4.51
C LEU A 43 6.00 -1.37 4.73
N GLU A 44 6.76 -1.21 3.65
CA GLU A 44 8.16 -0.77 3.69
C GLU A 44 8.26 0.76 3.59
N ALA A 45 7.45 1.38 2.73
CA ALA A 45 7.42 2.82 2.55
C ALA A 45 6.01 3.30 2.17
N SER A 46 5.68 4.53 2.54
CA SER A 46 4.49 5.24 2.04
C SER A 46 4.71 6.75 2.11
N GLU A 47 4.46 7.44 1.01
CA GLU A 47 4.53 8.88 0.88
C GLU A 47 3.29 9.39 0.09
N PRO A 48 2.37 10.13 0.73
CA PRO A 48 2.35 10.46 2.15
C PRO A 48 2.16 9.22 3.05
N LYS A 49 2.45 9.36 4.34
CA LYS A 49 2.14 8.32 5.32
C LYS A 49 0.62 8.13 5.43
N PRO A 50 0.12 6.88 5.52
CA PRO A 50 -1.29 6.63 5.76
C PRO A 50 -1.69 7.22 7.12
N SER A 51 -2.88 7.79 7.19
CA SER A 51 -3.49 8.24 8.44
C SER A 51 -3.92 7.08 9.32
N GLU A 52 -4.21 5.92 8.72
CA GLU A 52 -4.52 4.69 9.44
C GLU A 52 -3.96 3.47 8.70
N GLN A 53 -3.42 2.51 9.47
CA GLN A 53 -3.18 1.14 9.01
C GLN A 53 -3.91 0.19 9.96
N SER A 54 -4.95 -0.48 9.47
CA SER A 54 -5.74 -1.40 10.29
C SER A 54 -5.06 -2.77 10.44
N ASN A 55 -5.55 -3.57 11.39
CA ASN A 55 -5.12 -4.95 11.60
C ASN A 55 -5.39 -5.87 10.40
N LEU A 56 -6.22 -5.44 9.45
CA LEU A 56 -6.52 -6.16 8.21
C LEU A 56 -5.69 -5.65 7.03
N ASN A 57 -4.55 -4.99 7.30
CA ASN A 57 -3.64 -4.46 6.28
C ASN A 57 -4.30 -3.46 5.30
N GLN A 58 -5.38 -2.82 5.73
CA GLN A 58 -5.95 -1.67 5.03
C GLN A 58 -5.19 -0.40 5.39
N LEU A 59 -4.80 0.35 4.38
CA LEU A 59 -4.19 1.66 4.43
C LEU A 59 -5.28 2.70 4.13
N GLU A 60 -5.33 3.78 4.90
CA GLU A 60 -6.17 4.94 4.62
C GLU A 60 -5.33 6.21 4.56
N TRP A 61 -5.60 7.06 3.58
CA TRP A 61 -5.07 8.42 3.49
C TRP A 61 -6.20 9.42 3.43
N LYS A 62 -6.20 10.38 4.36
CA LYS A 62 -7.06 11.56 4.30
C LYS A 62 -6.26 12.76 3.80
N MET A 63 -6.71 13.39 2.73
CA MET A 63 -5.97 14.47 2.08
C MET A 63 -6.90 15.50 1.46
N THR A 64 -6.51 16.77 1.54
CA THR A 64 -7.16 17.87 0.82
C THR A 64 -6.37 18.16 -0.44
N ILE A 65 -7.00 18.03 -1.60
CA ILE A 65 -6.43 18.37 -2.90
C ILE A 65 -6.98 19.72 -3.32
N ASN A 66 -6.10 20.68 -3.59
CA ASN A 66 -6.51 22.02 -4.02
C ASN A 66 -7.24 21.98 -5.38
N ALA A 67 -7.96 23.05 -5.71
CA ALA A 67 -8.60 23.21 -7.00
C ALA A 67 -7.60 23.05 -8.16
N ASN A 68 -8.00 22.36 -9.23
CA ASN A 68 -7.19 22.12 -10.43
C ASN A 68 -5.76 21.62 -10.13
N SER A 69 -5.62 20.78 -9.10
CA SER A 69 -4.32 20.28 -8.65
C SER A 69 -4.31 18.77 -8.52
N LYS A 70 -3.10 18.19 -8.47
CA LYS A 70 -2.89 16.76 -8.32
C LYS A 70 -2.10 16.46 -7.05
N GLN A 71 -2.32 15.27 -6.52
CA GLN A 71 -1.52 14.70 -5.45
C GLN A 71 -1.19 13.24 -5.80
N THR A 72 -0.02 12.79 -5.38
CA THR A 72 0.43 11.41 -5.60
C THR A 72 0.61 10.71 -4.25
N ILE A 73 0.16 9.47 -4.18
CA ILE A 73 0.51 8.53 -3.13
C ILE A 73 1.43 7.47 -3.74
N LYS A 74 2.57 7.22 -3.10
CA LYS A 74 3.45 6.10 -3.42
C LYS A 74 3.60 5.25 -2.19
N TYR A 75 3.43 3.94 -2.33
CA TYR A 75 3.70 3.03 -1.23
C TYR A 75 4.33 1.74 -1.75
N GLU A 76 5.09 1.09 -0.88
CA GLU A 76 5.78 -0.16 -1.15
C GLU A 76 5.53 -1.12 -0.01
N PHE A 77 5.23 -2.37 -0.33
CA PHE A 77 5.21 -3.45 0.65
C PHE A 77 6.08 -4.62 0.19
N SER A 78 6.61 -5.35 1.16
CA SER A 78 7.33 -6.59 0.92
C SER A 78 6.51 -7.80 1.34
N VAL A 79 6.70 -8.89 0.61
CA VAL A 79 6.21 -10.23 0.97
C VAL A 79 7.43 -11.13 1.13
N GLU A 80 7.64 -11.65 2.34
CA GLU A 80 8.70 -12.59 2.67
C GLU A 80 8.10 -13.96 2.97
N HIS A 81 8.59 -15.01 2.31
CA HIS A 81 8.11 -16.39 2.50
C HIS A 81 9.26 -17.40 2.30
N PRO A 82 9.13 -18.66 2.77
CA PRO A 82 10.10 -19.72 2.49
C PRO A 82 10.20 -20.03 0.98
N ARG A 83 11.39 -20.38 0.51
CA ARG A 83 11.63 -20.66 -0.93
C ARG A 83 10.93 -21.92 -1.43
N VAL A 84 10.72 -22.89 -0.54
CA VAL A 84 10.04 -24.16 -0.84
C VAL A 84 8.51 -24.03 -0.92
N MET A 85 7.97 -22.83 -0.63
CA MET A 85 6.55 -22.56 -0.62
C MET A 85 6.15 -21.78 -1.87
N ASP A 86 5.17 -22.30 -2.60
CA ASP A 86 4.51 -21.58 -3.69
C ASP A 86 3.42 -20.67 -3.12
N VAL A 87 3.63 -19.36 -3.20
CA VAL A 87 2.65 -18.35 -2.75
C VAL A 87 1.79 -17.94 -3.93
N VAL A 88 0.47 -18.13 -3.79
CA VAL A 88 -0.54 -17.77 -4.79
C VAL A 88 -1.38 -16.58 -4.32
N GLY A 89 -2.03 -15.87 -5.25
CA GLY A 89 -2.87 -14.72 -4.91
C GLY A 89 -2.11 -13.43 -4.60
N LEU A 90 -0.85 -13.36 -5.03
CA LEU A 90 -0.11 -12.10 -5.12
C LEU A 90 -0.59 -11.33 -6.36
N PRO A 91 -0.65 -9.99 -6.31
CA PRO A 91 -1.06 -9.14 -7.43
C PRO A 91 -0.11 -9.22 -8.63
#